data_AF-A0A959K1Y8-F1
#
_entry.id   AF-A0A959K1Y8-F1
#
_cell.length_a   1.000
_cell.length_b   1.000
_cell.length_c   1.000
_cell.angle_alpha   90.00
_cell.angle_beta   90.00
_cell.angle_gamma   90.00
#
_symmetry.space_group_name_H-M   'P 1'
#
loop_
_entity.id
_entity.type
_entity.pdbx_description
1 polymer ?
#
loop_
_entity_poly.entity_id
_entity_poly.type
_entity_poly.pdbx_seq_one_letter_code
_entity_poly.pdbx_strand_id
1 'polypeptide(L)'
;VGAATIREAEGQPEAYLQLQKGQGLILLVTEAKVDAEPWPYLEEGDTVDVLDRRWSVRFVDGGPELPPDLEMENLQSWSAMDSIFGAFSGRAIYQTEFSEPDDHPGSWILDLGEVYESAHVFLNDRDKGTLIGPQFRLRIDADELRETNRLEIHVSNLMANRIIDMDKKNIYWKKFYNVNFPPRRAENRGENGLFDASGWEPLPSGLLGPVRLIEGKEVKF
;
A
#
# COMPACT_ATOMS: atom_id res chain seq x y z
N VAL A 1 17.22 5.10 9.39
CA VAL A 1 17.83 5.34 10.72
C VAL A 1 18.24 6.79 10.74
N GLY A 2 17.97 7.52 11.82
CA GLY A 2 18.34 8.93 11.93
C GLY A 2 18.47 9.35 13.39
N ALA A 3 19.18 10.45 13.62
CA ALA A 3 19.36 11.06 14.93
C ALA A 3 18.09 11.82 15.32
N ALA A 4 17.37 11.34 16.34
CA ALA A 4 16.22 12.06 16.86
C ALA A 4 16.64 13.41 17.47
N THR A 5 15.82 14.44 17.28
CA THR A 5 16.03 15.73 17.94
C THR A 5 15.79 15.54 19.44
N ILE A 6 16.71 16.07 20.24
CA ILE A 6 16.65 16.00 21.71
C ILE A 6 16.50 17.38 22.32
N ARG A 7 15.81 17.45 23.46
CA ARG A 7 15.77 18.65 24.31
C ARG A 7 16.06 18.28 25.77
N GLU A 8 16.48 19.27 26.55
CA GLU A 8 16.60 19.16 28.00
C GLU A 8 15.36 19.78 28.65
N ALA A 9 14.63 18.99 29.44
CA ALA A 9 13.48 19.45 30.20
C ALA A 9 13.60 18.94 31.64
N GLU A 10 13.53 19.85 32.62
CA GLU A 10 13.60 19.51 34.06
C GLU A 10 14.84 18.67 34.45
N GLY A 11 15.95 18.81 33.72
CA GLY A 11 17.19 18.07 33.96
C GLY A 11 17.18 16.63 33.44
N GLN A 12 16.24 16.28 32.55
CA GLN A 12 16.18 15.01 31.86
C GLN A 12 16.18 15.21 30.32
N PRO A 13 16.87 14.34 29.56
CA PRO A 13 16.82 14.37 28.11
C PRO A 13 15.49 13.79 27.61
N GLU A 14 14.82 14.54 26.72
CA GLU A 14 13.63 14.10 26.00
C GLU A 14 13.92 14.02 24.51
N ALA A 15 13.34 13.05 23.82
CA ALA A 15 13.47 12.88 22.36
C ALA A 15 12.14 13.14 21.67
N TYR A 16 12.16 13.91 20.59
CA TYR A 16 11.00 14.09 19.73
C TYR A 16 10.76 12.83 18.90
N LEU A 17 9.54 12.32 18.89
CA LEU A 17 9.14 11.17 18.09
C LEU A 17 7.95 11.56 17.22
N GLN A 18 7.95 11.10 15.97
CA GLN A 18 6.83 11.25 15.05
C GLN A 18 6.48 9.88 14.48
N LEU A 19 5.24 9.46 14.69
CA LEU A 19 4.73 8.19 14.22
C LEU A 19 3.34 8.34 13.60
N GLN A 20 3.12 7.58 12.55
CA GLN A 20 1.80 7.36 11.97
C GLN A 20 0.96 6.39 12.81
N LYS A 21 -0.37 6.43 12.65
CA LYS A 21 -1.29 5.48 13.31
C LYS A 21 -0.93 4.02 12.98
N GLY A 22 -0.62 3.23 14.01
CA GLY A 22 -0.25 1.82 13.85
C GLY A 22 1.23 1.58 13.51
N GLN A 23 2.04 2.63 13.34
CA GLN A 23 3.48 2.52 13.15
C GLN A 23 4.17 2.15 14.48
N GLY A 24 5.16 1.27 14.41
CA GLY A 24 6.11 1.02 15.50
C GLY A 24 7.44 1.71 15.23
N LEU A 25 8.15 2.08 16.30
CA LEU A 25 9.50 2.67 16.24
C LEU A 25 10.39 2.03 17.31
N ILE A 26 11.67 1.86 16.98
CA ILE A 26 12.70 1.46 17.93
C ILE A 26 13.57 2.69 18.21
N LEU A 27 13.60 3.13 19.47
CA LEU A 27 14.47 4.20 19.92
C LEU A 27 15.72 3.58 20.57
N LEU A 28 16.88 3.78 19.95
CA LEU A 28 18.17 3.42 20.55
C LEU A 28 18.68 4.62 21.36
N VAL A 29 18.85 4.41 22.67
CA VAL A 29 19.47 5.39 23.57
C VAL A 29 20.88 4.93 23.91
N THR A 30 21.87 5.78 23.68
CA THR A 30 23.27 5.45 23.94
C THR A 30 24.08 6.70 24.30
N GLU A 31 25.10 6.53 25.14
CA GLU A 31 26.10 7.56 25.42
C GLU A 31 27.18 7.63 24.32
N ALA A 32 27.26 6.61 23.47
CA ALA A 32 28.21 6.61 22.37
C ALA A 32 27.80 7.65 21.33
N LYS A 33 28.79 8.36 20.76
CA LYS A 33 28.51 9.24 19.63
C LYS A 33 28.02 8.41 18.44
N VAL A 34 26.81 8.68 18.00
CA VAL A 34 26.21 8.08 16.79
C VAL A 34 26.41 9.05 15.63
N ASP A 35 27.00 8.58 14.55
CA ASP A 35 27.05 9.29 13.27
C ASP A 35 25.81 8.89 12.47
N ALA A 36 24.82 9.78 12.42
CA ALA A 36 23.57 9.56 11.71
C ALA A 36 22.99 10.90 11.25
N GLU A 37 22.37 10.91 10.07
CA GLU A 37 21.62 12.06 9.58
C GLU A 37 20.48 12.43 10.53
N PRO A 38 20.10 13.71 10.65
CA PRO A 38 18.95 14.13 11.44
C PRO A 38 17.68 13.37 11.06
N TRP A 39 16.85 13.04 12.06
CA TRP A 39 15.57 12.42 11.79
C TRP A 39 14.65 13.40 11.04
N PRO A 40 14.04 12.99 9.91
CA PRO A 40 13.21 13.88 9.11
C PRO A 40 11.81 14.02 9.69
N TYR A 41 11.61 15.03 10.54
CA TYR A 41 10.27 15.38 11.03
C TYR A 41 9.53 16.19 9.96
N LEU A 42 8.35 15.72 9.56
CA LEU A 42 7.57 16.32 8.48
C LEU A 42 6.18 16.71 8.95
N GLU A 43 5.78 17.94 8.73
CA GLU A 43 4.37 18.35 8.75
C GLU A 43 3.78 18.30 7.34
N GLU A 44 2.53 17.84 7.24
CA GLU A 44 1.80 17.82 5.97
C GLU A 44 1.45 19.26 5.56
N GLY A 45 1.92 19.64 4.38
CA GLY A 45 1.59 20.89 3.71
C GLY A 45 0.48 20.72 2.69
N ASP A 46 0.59 21.44 1.58
CA ASP A 46 -0.43 21.41 0.54
C ASP A 46 -0.40 20.09 -0.24
N THR A 47 -1.58 19.65 -0.69
CA THR A 47 -1.72 18.49 -1.57
C THR A 47 -1.64 18.94 -3.02
N VAL A 48 -0.87 18.22 -3.83
CA VAL A 48 -0.72 18.47 -5.26
C VAL A 48 -1.35 17.34 -6.06
N ASP A 49 -2.33 17.68 -6.90
CA ASP A 49 -3.03 16.77 -7.80
C ASP A 49 -2.25 16.55 -9.11
N VAL A 50 -1.02 16.02 -9.03
CA VAL A 50 -0.23 15.65 -10.22
C VAL A 50 -0.47 14.22 -10.70
N LEU A 51 -1.12 13.38 -9.88
CA LEU A 51 -1.24 11.93 -10.10
C LEU A 51 -2.62 11.46 -10.59
N ASP A 52 -3.56 12.38 -10.82
CA ASP A 52 -4.86 12.08 -11.45
C ASP A 52 -4.71 11.96 -12.99
N ARG A 53 -3.94 10.95 -13.39
CA ARG A 53 -3.56 10.66 -14.77
C ARG A 53 -4.00 9.24 -15.13
N ARG A 54 -4.03 8.96 -16.44
CA ARG A 54 -4.33 7.63 -16.94
C ARG A 54 -3.26 6.62 -16.46
N TRP A 55 -3.71 5.54 -15.84
CA TRP A 55 -2.88 4.44 -15.35
C TRP A 55 -2.93 3.26 -16.30
N SER A 56 -1.76 2.76 -16.68
CA SER A 56 -1.65 1.45 -17.33
C SER A 56 -1.63 0.36 -16.26
N VAL A 57 -2.51 -0.64 -16.37
CA VAL A 57 -2.68 -1.71 -15.39
C VAL A 57 -2.47 -3.05 -16.06
N ARG A 58 -1.49 -3.81 -15.57
CA ARG A 58 -1.14 -5.13 -16.10
C ARG A 58 -1.22 -6.19 -15.04
N PHE A 59 -1.92 -7.28 -15.32
CA PHE A 59 -2.05 -8.41 -14.38
C PHE A 59 -0.97 -9.43 -14.66
N VAL A 60 -0.05 -9.63 -13.72
CA VAL A 60 1.22 -10.32 -13.99
C VAL A 60 1.36 -11.67 -13.30
N ASP A 61 0.57 -11.93 -12.27
CA ASP A 61 0.69 -13.14 -11.45
C ASP A 61 -0.61 -13.37 -10.68
N GLY A 62 -1.12 -14.60 -10.63
CA GLY A 62 -2.38 -14.92 -9.96
C GLY A 62 -3.29 -15.86 -10.76
N GLY A 63 -4.57 -15.89 -10.37
CA GLY A 63 -5.58 -16.69 -11.06
C GLY A 63 -7.02 -16.31 -10.67
N PRO A 64 -8.06 -16.90 -11.30
CA PRO A 64 -8.05 -18.15 -12.10
C PRO A 64 -7.21 -18.12 -13.37
N GLU A 65 -7.27 -16.99 -14.04
CA GLU A 65 -6.56 -16.62 -15.26
C GLU A 65 -6.13 -15.16 -15.07
N LEU A 66 -5.16 -14.70 -15.87
CA LEU A 66 -4.76 -13.30 -15.83
C LEU A 66 -5.81 -12.47 -16.58
N PRO A 67 -6.45 -11.48 -15.94
CA PRO A 67 -7.30 -10.53 -16.64
C PRO A 67 -6.50 -9.80 -17.73
N PRO A 68 -7.18 -9.31 -18.78
CA PRO A 68 -6.50 -8.50 -19.79
C PRO A 68 -5.98 -7.18 -19.19
N ASP A 69 -4.87 -6.71 -19.73
CA ASP A 69 -4.34 -5.38 -19.43
C ASP A 69 -5.35 -4.30 -19.81
N LEU A 70 -5.35 -3.20 -19.05
CA LEU A 70 -6.29 -2.10 -19.26
C LEU A 70 -5.69 -0.75 -18.86
N GLU A 71 -6.35 0.31 -19.28
CA GLU A 71 -6.06 1.67 -18.86
C GLU A 71 -7.17 2.18 -17.93
N MET A 72 -6.80 2.82 -16.82
CA MET A 72 -7.74 3.41 -15.86
C MET A 72 -7.55 4.92 -15.79
N GLU A 73 -8.60 5.68 -16.08
CA GLU A 73 -8.63 7.12 -15.75
C GLU A 73 -9.05 7.35 -14.30
N ASN A 74 -9.96 6.52 -13.79
CA ASN A 74 -10.40 6.56 -12.40
C ASN A 74 -10.05 5.23 -11.75
N LEU A 75 -9.18 5.30 -10.73
CA LEU A 75 -8.83 4.15 -9.90
C LEU A 75 -10.08 3.63 -9.18
N GLN A 76 -10.25 2.31 -9.15
CA GLN A 76 -11.38 1.63 -8.52
C GLN A 76 -11.02 0.19 -8.17
N SER A 77 -11.82 -0.42 -7.30
CA SER A 77 -11.64 -1.81 -6.92
C SER A 77 -11.86 -2.76 -8.10
N TRP A 78 -11.00 -3.78 -8.25
CA TRP A 78 -11.19 -4.87 -9.21
C TRP A 78 -12.53 -5.61 -8.99
N SER A 79 -12.99 -5.68 -7.73
CA SER A 79 -14.26 -6.31 -7.38
C SER A 79 -15.50 -5.59 -7.90
N ALA A 80 -15.38 -4.31 -8.27
CA ALA A 80 -16.45 -3.52 -8.86
C ALA A 80 -16.46 -3.55 -10.39
N MET A 81 -15.48 -4.22 -11.01
CA MET A 81 -15.36 -4.38 -12.45
C MET A 81 -16.04 -5.68 -12.92
N ASP A 82 -15.83 -6.05 -14.18
CA ASP A 82 -16.32 -7.32 -14.74
C ASP A 82 -15.82 -8.53 -13.95
N SER A 83 -16.54 -9.65 -14.09
CA SER A 83 -16.37 -10.85 -13.25
C SER A 83 -14.96 -11.44 -13.24
N ILE A 84 -14.20 -11.31 -14.34
CA ILE A 84 -12.80 -11.78 -14.43
C ILE A 84 -11.88 -11.03 -13.45
N PHE A 85 -12.06 -9.71 -13.31
CA PHE A 85 -11.33 -8.88 -12.38
C PHE A 85 -11.82 -9.11 -10.95
N GLY A 86 -13.14 -9.23 -10.76
CA GLY A 86 -13.70 -9.43 -9.44
C GLY A 86 -13.37 -10.79 -8.82
N ALA A 87 -13.13 -11.82 -9.62
CA ALA A 87 -12.69 -13.14 -9.17
C ALA A 87 -11.15 -13.25 -9.03
N PHE A 88 -10.40 -12.25 -9.52
CA PHE A 88 -8.95 -12.31 -9.56
C PHE A 88 -8.34 -12.20 -8.16
N SER A 89 -7.41 -13.10 -7.87
CA SER A 89 -6.47 -12.95 -6.76
C SER A 89 -5.05 -13.10 -7.26
N GLY A 90 -4.20 -12.15 -6.91
CA GLY A 90 -2.84 -12.06 -7.40
C GLY A 90 -2.31 -10.63 -7.36
N ARG A 91 -1.47 -10.31 -8.34
CA ARG A 91 -0.72 -9.07 -8.44
C ARG A 91 -0.94 -8.37 -9.77
N ALA A 92 -1.18 -7.07 -9.69
CA ALA A 92 -1.20 -6.17 -10.83
C ALA A 92 -0.14 -5.08 -10.69
N ILE A 93 0.41 -4.64 -11.81
CA ILE A 93 1.34 -3.53 -11.91
C ILE A 93 0.57 -2.32 -12.44
N TYR A 94 0.50 -1.28 -11.64
CA TYR A 94 -0.01 0.04 -12.00
C TYR A 94 1.17 0.92 -12.40
N GLN A 95 1.07 1.61 -13.53
CA GLN A 95 2.09 2.53 -13.98
C GLN A 95 1.47 3.85 -14.44
N THR A 96 2.11 4.96 -14.05
CA THR A 96 1.80 6.30 -14.56
C THR A 96 3.08 7.14 -14.65
N GLU A 97 2.97 8.29 -15.31
CA GLU A 97 4.00 9.31 -15.36
C GLU A 97 3.44 10.66 -14.88
N PHE A 98 4.27 11.43 -14.18
CA PHE A 98 3.89 12.74 -13.65
C PHE A 98 5.08 13.70 -13.66
N SER A 99 4.80 15.00 -13.78
CA SER A 99 5.83 16.03 -13.68
C SER A 99 6.12 16.39 -12.23
N GLU A 100 7.37 16.73 -11.93
CA GLU A 100 7.71 17.35 -10.64
C GLU A 100 6.83 18.58 -10.39
N PRO A 101 6.24 18.73 -9.19
CA PRO A 101 5.44 19.90 -8.86
C PRO A 101 6.27 21.19 -8.86
N ASP A 102 5.75 22.24 -9.50
CA ASP A 102 6.40 23.56 -9.51
C ASP A 102 6.54 24.14 -8.09
N ASP A 103 7.61 24.92 -7.83
CA ASP A 103 7.81 25.77 -6.63
C ASP A 103 8.02 25.08 -5.26
N HIS A 104 8.49 23.83 -5.20
CA HIS A 104 8.63 23.13 -3.91
C HIS A 104 9.98 22.37 -3.79
N PRO A 105 11.02 22.98 -3.17
CA PRO A 105 12.32 22.35 -2.97
C PRO A 105 12.35 21.33 -1.81
N GLY A 106 11.18 20.97 -1.27
CA GLY A 106 11.01 20.16 -0.06
C GLY A 106 10.84 18.67 -0.34
N SER A 107 10.87 17.88 0.73
CA SER A 107 10.48 16.47 0.64
C SER A 107 8.98 16.34 0.39
N TRP A 108 8.58 15.21 -0.16
CA TRP A 108 7.20 14.89 -0.45
C TRP A 108 6.77 13.63 0.31
N ILE A 109 5.48 13.52 0.55
CA ILE A 109 4.83 12.29 0.98
C ILE A 109 4.01 11.79 -0.20
N LEU A 110 4.38 10.62 -0.73
CA LEU A 110 3.51 9.88 -1.65
C LEU A 110 2.48 9.14 -0.82
N ASP A 111 1.22 9.51 -0.98
CA ASP A 111 0.07 8.84 -0.37
C ASP A 111 -0.68 8.06 -1.44
N LEU A 112 -0.75 6.74 -1.30
CA LEU A 112 -1.49 5.88 -2.23
C LEU A 112 -2.99 5.83 -1.93
N GLY A 113 -3.45 6.43 -0.83
CA GLY A 113 -4.84 6.36 -0.39
C GLY A 113 -5.22 4.93 -0.01
N GLU A 114 -6.31 4.44 -0.60
CA GLU A 114 -6.83 3.11 -0.35
C GLU A 114 -6.18 2.05 -1.25
N VAL A 115 -5.55 1.05 -0.61
CA VAL A 115 -4.89 -0.09 -1.25
C VAL A 115 -5.39 -1.38 -0.62
N TYR A 116 -5.74 -2.36 -1.45
CA TYR A 116 -6.15 -3.70 -1.03
C TYR A 116 -5.26 -4.75 -1.70
N GLU A 117 -4.24 -5.31 -1.03
CA GLU A 117 -3.87 -5.14 0.39
C GLU A 117 -2.44 -4.64 0.63
N SER A 118 -1.56 -4.77 -0.35
CA SER A 118 -0.16 -4.34 -0.23
C SER A 118 0.31 -3.72 -1.52
N ALA A 119 1.23 -2.76 -1.41
CA ALA A 119 1.80 -2.04 -2.54
C ALA A 119 3.33 -2.01 -2.45
N HIS A 120 4.02 -2.51 -3.47
CA HIS A 120 5.46 -2.31 -3.63
C HIS A 120 5.69 -1.19 -4.63
N VAL A 121 6.37 -0.13 -4.19
CA VAL A 121 6.48 1.13 -4.94
C VAL A 121 7.85 1.27 -5.57
N PHE A 122 7.88 1.68 -6.82
CA PHE A 122 9.06 2.08 -7.56
C PHE A 122 8.87 3.49 -8.10
N LEU A 123 9.88 4.35 -7.90
CA LEU A 123 9.93 5.70 -8.46
C LEU A 123 11.18 5.82 -9.32
N ASN A 124 11.02 6.17 -10.59
CA ASN A 124 12.14 6.34 -11.52
C ASN A 124 13.07 5.11 -11.55
N ASP A 125 12.46 3.92 -11.58
CA ASP A 125 13.10 2.59 -11.52
C ASP A 125 13.84 2.28 -10.21
N ARG A 126 13.73 3.12 -9.18
CA ARG A 126 14.28 2.88 -7.84
C ARG A 126 13.22 2.26 -6.94
N ASP A 127 13.60 1.18 -6.25
CA ASP A 127 12.78 0.52 -5.24
C ASP A 127 12.62 1.44 -4.01
N LYS A 128 11.37 1.75 -3.65
CA LYS A 128 11.00 2.56 -2.47
C LYS A 128 10.44 1.71 -1.32
N GLY A 129 10.30 0.40 -1.51
CA GLY A 129 9.86 -0.57 -0.51
C GLY A 129 8.38 -0.94 -0.60
N THR A 130 7.99 -1.87 0.28
CA THR A 130 6.64 -2.42 0.36
C THR A 130 5.84 -1.79 1.51
N LEU A 131 4.65 -1.32 1.19
CA LEU A 131 3.65 -0.78 2.10
C LEU A 131 2.61 -1.87 2.39
N ILE A 132 2.43 -2.19 3.67
CA ILE A 132 1.52 -3.25 4.16
C ILE A 132 0.35 -2.69 5.00
N GLY A 133 0.15 -1.38 4.95
CA GLY A 133 -0.86 -0.69 5.72
C GLY A 133 -0.51 -0.50 7.21
N PRO A 134 -1.42 0.11 8.00
CA PRO A 134 -2.73 0.60 7.57
C PRO A 134 -2.67 1.92 6.80
N GLN A 135 -1.50 2.56 6.73
CA GLN A 135 -1.24 3.73 5.89
C GLN A 135 -0.30 3.33 4.75
N PHE A 136 -0.67 3.69 3.52
CA PHE A 136 0.11 3.42 2.33
C PHE A 136 0.85 4.67 1.89
N ARG A 137 1.79 5.09 2.74
CA ARG A 137 2.52 6.35 2.58
C ARG A 137 4.02 6.14 2.67
N LEU A 138 4.78 6.88 1.88
CA LEU A 138 6.24 6.95 1.99
C LEU A 138 6.77 8.35 1.67
N ARG A 139 7.95 8.67 2.21
CA ARG A 139 8.68 9.90 1.91
C ARG A 139 9.43 9.75 0.58
N ILE A 140 9.38 10.80 -0.23
CA ILE A 140 10.19 11.01 -1.43
C ILE A 140 11.05 12.25 -1.15
N ASP A 141 12.37 12.11 -1.22
CA ASP A 141 13.27 13.25 -1.09
C ASP A 141 13.25 14.09 -2.37
N ALA A 142 13.45 15.41 -2.26
CA ALA A 142 13.33 16.33 -3.39
C ALA A 142 14.25 15.95 -4.57
N ASP A 143 15.45 15.45 -4.28
CA ASP A 143 16.44 15.03 -5.27
C ASP A 143 16.13 13.69 -5.96
N GLU A 144 15.06 13.00 -5.55
CA GLU A 144 14.57 11.80 -6.22
C GLU A 144 13.62 12.09 -7.37
N LEU A 145 13.02 13.29 -7.37
CA LEU A 145 12.16 13.76 -8.45
C LEU A 145 12.98 14.32 -9.63
N ARG A 146 12.38 14.21 -10.81
CA ARG A 146 12.87 14.71 -12.10
C ARG A 146 11.75 15.51 -12.76
N GLU A 147 12.06 16.26 -13.81
CA GLU A 147 11.05 16.96 -14.62
C GLU A 147 9.89 16.04 -15.07
N THR A 148 10.19 14.75 -15.33
CA THR A 148 9.19 13.70 -15.55
C THR A 148 9.57 12.45 -14.75
N ASN A 149 8.61 11.95 -13.98
CA ASN A 149 8.78 10.85 -13.06
C ASN A 149 7.92 9.67 -13.47
N ARG A 150 8.50 8.47 -13.47
CA ARG A 150 7.79 7.21 -13.69
C ARG A 150 7.45 6.59 -12.33
N LEU A 151 6.16 6.42 -12.05
CA LEU A 151 5.66 5.75 -10.86
C LEU A 151 5.13 4.37 -11.23
N GLU A 152 5.65 3.33 -10.60
CA GLU A 152 5.19 1.96 -10.78
C GLU A 152 4.83 1.36 -9.41
N ILE A 153 3.65 0.77 -9.29
CA ILE A 153 3.11 0.24 -8.05
C ILE A 153 2.63 -1.18 -8.28
N HIS A 154 3.25 -2.15 -7.61
CA HIS A 154 2.83 -3.54 -7.66
C HIS A 154 1.85 -3.79 -6.53
N VAL A 155 0.58 -3.98 -6.86
CA VAL A 155 -0.47 -4.22 -5.88
C VAL A 155 -0.82 -5.68 -5.84
N SER A 156 -0.81 -6.26 -4.63
CA SER A 156 -1.22 -7.65 -4.39
C SER A 156 -2.40 -7.71 -3.42
N ASN A 157 -3.44 -8.45 -3.79
CA ASN A 157 -4.63 -8.67 -2.95
C ASN A 157 -4.62 -10.04 -2.24
N LEU A 158 -5.69 -10.35 -1.53
CA LEU A 158 -5.88 -11.66 -0.88
C LEU A 158 -6.44 -12.71 -1.85
N MET A 159 -6.21 -13.98 -1.51
CA MET A 159 -6.85 -15.14 -2.14
C MET A 159 -8.36 -15.23 -1.93
N ALA A 160 -8.96 -14.32 -1.15
CA ALA A 160 -10.37 -14.35 -0.79
C ALA A 160 -11.27 -14.38 -2.04
N ASN A 161 -11.06 -13.47 -3.00
CA ASN A 161 -11.90 -13.39 -4.20
C ASN A 161 -11.81 -14.65 -5.06
N ARG A 162 -10.60 -15.21 -5.20
CA ARG A 162 -10.41 -16.50 -5.87
C ARG A 162 -11.10 -17.66 -5.13
N ILE A 163 -11.05 -17.68 -3.80
CA ILE A 163 -11.74 -18.69 -2.98
C ILE A 163 -13.26 -18.58 -3.14
N ILE A 164 -13.81 -17.37 -3.13
CA ILE A 164 -15.24 -17.12 -3.37
C ILE A 164 -15.64 -17.67 -4.75
N ASP A 165 -14.88 -17.36 -5.80
CA ASP A 165 -15.13 -17.86 -7.15
C ASP A 165 -15.08 -19.41 -7.22
N MET A 166 -14.08 -20.02 -6.58
CA MET A 166 -13.94 -21.47 -6.55
C MET A 166 -15.08 -22.15 -5.80
N ASP A 167 -15.48 -21.65 -4.63
CA ASP A 167 -16.60 -22.18 -3.86
C ASP A 167 -17.93 -22.01 -4.65
N LYS A 168 -18.19 -20.84 -5.27
CA LYS A 168 -19.37 -20.62 -6.15
C LYS A 168 -19.42 -21.58 -7.35
N LYS A 169 -18.26 -21.97 -7.90
CA LYS A 169 -18.15 -22.90 -9.03
C LYS A 169 -17.97 -24.37 -8.63
N ASN A 170 -18.04 -24.68 -7.33
CA ASN A 170 -17.78 -26.03 -6.80
C ASN A 170 -16.40 -26.60 -7.18
N ILE A 171 -15.40 -25.73 -7.34
CA ILE A 171 -14.01 -26.12 -7.62
C ILE A 171 -13.34 -26.48 -6.29
N TYR A 172 -12.87 -27.71 -6.17
CA TYR A 172 -12.22 -28.19 -4.95
C TYR A 172 -10.82 -27.58 -4.76
N TRP A 173 -10.67 -26.73 -3.74
CA TRP A 173 -9.40 -26.05 -3.40
C TRP A 173 -8.85 -26.40 -2.01
N LYS A 174 -9.66 -27.02 -1.14
CA LYS A 174 -9.35 -27.32 0.26
C LYS A 174 -8.40 -28.52 0.41
N LYS A 175 -7.20 -28.43 -0.18
CA LYS A 175 -6.17 -29.47 -0.21
C LYS A 175 -5.28 -29.42 1.04
N PHE A 176 -5.85 -29.78 2.19
CA PHE A 176 -5.15 -29.78 3.48
C PHE A 176 -4.91 -31.20 3.99
N TYR A 177 -3.76 -31.43 4.65
CA TYR A 177 -3.46 -32.73 5.27
C TYR A 177 -4.06 -32.81 6.68
N ASN A 178 -4.85 -33.86 6.95
CA ASN A 178 -5.41 -34.20 8.26
C ASN A 178 -6.15 -33.07 9.01
N VAL A 179 -6.74 -32.11 8.29
CA VAL A 179 -7.62 -31.10 8.88
C VAL A 179 -8.89 -30.95 8.05
N ASN A 180 -10.03 -31.19 8.71
CA ASN A 180 -11.28 -30.57 8.28
C ASN A 180 -11.11 -29.06 8.43
N PHE A 181 -11.68 -28.25 7.51
CA PHE A 181 -11.59 -26.80 7.57
C PHE A 181 -12.92 -26.24 8.11
N PRO A 182 -13.19 -26.30 9.44
CA PRO A 182 -14.42 -25.75 10.00
C PRO A 182 -14.40 -24.22 9.91
N PRO A 183 -15.56 -23.59 9.70
CA PRO A 183 -15.63 -22.14 9.64
C PRO A 183 -15.50 -21.53 11.03
N ARG A 184 -14.81 -20.39 11.13
CA ARG A 184 -14.76 -19.58 12.37
C ARG A 184 -16.13 -19.00 12.74
N ARG A 185 -16.92 -18.60 11.74
CA ARG A 185 -18.26 -18.01 11.90
C ARG A 185 -19.32 -18.96 11.37
N ALA A 186 -20.46 -19.03 12.05
CA ALA A 186 -21.56 -19.93 11.67
C ALA A 186 -22.13 -19.62 10.27
N GLU A 187 -22.12 -18.35 9.85
CA GLU A 187 -22.57 -17.89 8.53
C GLU A 187 -21.78 -18.50 7.36
N ASN A 188 -20.54 -18.95 7.59
CA ASN A 188 -19.68 -19.55 6.55
C ASN A 188 -19.74 -21.09 6.56
N ARG A 189 -20.76 -21.67 7.20
CA ARG A 189 -20.91 -23.12 7.29
C ARG A 189 -21.73 -23.63 6.11
N GLY A 190 -21.06 -24.33 5.20
CA GLY A 190 -21.72 -25.05 4.11
C GLY A 190 -22.51 -26.27 4.62
N GLU A 191 -23.29 -26.88 3.72
CA GLU A 191 -24.15 -28.02 4.03
C GLU A 191 -23.42 -29.23 4.63
N ASN A 192 -22.16 -29.42 4.23
CA ASN A 192 -21.27 -30.47 4.76
C ASN A 192 -20.65 -30.13 6.13
N GLY A 193 -21.01 -28.99 6.72
CA GLY A 193 -20.51 -28.51 8.01
C GLY A 193 -19.13 -27.84 7.96
N LEU A 194 -18.48 -27.78 6.79
CA LEU A 194 -17.17 -27.16 6.59
C LEU A 194 -17.30 -25.71 6.11
N PHE A 195 -16.18 -24.99 6.08
CA PHE A 195 -16.11 -23.63 5.59
C PHE A 195 -16.52 -23.57 4.12
N ASP A 196 -17.34 -22.59 3.80
CA ASP A 196 -17.83 -22.26 2.48
C ASP A 196 -17.94 -20.72 2.35
N ALA A 197 -17.28 -20.16 1.33
CA ALA A 197 -17.32 -18.75 0.99
C ALA A 197 -18.26 -18.44 -0.18
N SER A 198 -19.04 -19.41 -0.67
CA SER A 198 -19.94 -19.23 -1.82
C SER A 198 -20.98 -18.12 -1.62
N GLY A 199 -21.36 -17.84 -0.36
CA GLY A 199 -22.29 -16.75 0.00
C GLY A 199 -21.65 -15.37 0.17
N TRP A 200 -20.34 -15.23 -0.03
CA TRP A 200 -19.67 -13.93 0.10
C TRP A 200 -19.76 -13.14 -1.20
N GLU A 201 -19.74 -11.82 -1.05
CA GLU A 201 -19.43 -10.90 -2.15
C GLU A 201 -17.92 -10.70 -2.28
N PRO A 202 -17.40 -10.49 -3.50
CA PRO A 202 -15.99 -10.17 -3.71
C PRO A 202 -15.54 -8.99 -2.85
N LEU A 203 -14.40 -9.15 -2.18
CA LEU A 203 -13.81 -8.12 -1.33
C LEU A 203 -13.11 -7.05 -2.18
N PRO A 204 -13.00 -5.81 -1.68
CA PRO A 204 -12.18 -4.77 -2.31
C PRO A 204 -10.78 -5.27 -2.65
N SER A 205 -10.25 -4.85 -3.80
CA SER A 205 -8.94 -5.30 -4.30
C SER A 205 -8.33 -4.30 -5.27
N GLY A 206 -7.02 -4.12 -5.20
CA GLY A 206 -6.29 -3.22 -6.09
C GLY A 206 -5.97 -1.86 -5.46
N LEU A 207 -5.55 -0.92 -6.31
CA LEU A 207 -5.33 0.48 -5.97
C LEU A 207 -6.62 1.26 -6.23
N LEU A 208 -7.24 1.74 -5.16
CA LEU A 208 -8.46 2.56 -5.22
C LEU A 208 -8.12 4.06 -5.15
N GLY A 209 -6.99 4.41 -4.53
CA GLY A 209 -6.57 5.79 -4.41
C GLY A 209 -7.41 6.58 -3.39
N PRO A 210 -7.50 7.91 -3.53
CA PRO A 210 -6.76 8.72 -4.51
C PRO A 210 -5.25 8.70 -4.21
N VAL A 211 -4.44 8.68 -5.28
CA VAL A 211 -2.98 8.78 -5.16
C VAL A 211 -2.59 10.26 -5.19
N ARG A 212 -1.77 10.71 -4.25
CA ARG A 212 -1.45 12.12 -4.02
C ARG A 212 0.02 12.31 -3.71
N LEU A 213 0.53 13.49 -4.08
CA LEU A 213 1.74 14.04 -3.46
C LEU A 213 1.32 15.11 -2.46
N ILE A 214 1.82 14.98 -1.24
CA ILE A 214 1.60 15.93 -0.16
C ILE A 214 2.95 16.56 0.17
N GLU A 215 3.00 17.88 0.23
CA GLU A 215 4.21 18.59 0.62
C GLU A 215 4.63 18.17 2.04
N GLY A 216 5.90 17.81 2.22
CA GLY A 216 6.50 17.53 3.51
C GLY A 216 7.32 18.72 4.01
N LYS A 217 6.75 19.50 4.93
CA LYS A 217 7.44 20.64 5.55
C LYS A 217 8.34 20.15 6.68
N GLU A 218 9.64 20.36 6.54
CA GLU A 218 10.58 19.99 7.61
C GLU A 218 10.32 20.81 8.87
N VAL A 219 10.09 20.11 9.97
CA VAL A 219 9.91 20.72 11.29
C VAL A 219 11.26 20.79 11.98
N LYS A 220 11.61 21.99 12.44
CA LYS A 220 12.76 22.22 13.33
C LYS A 220 12.23 22.51 14.73
N PHE A 221 12.72 21.77 15.72
CA PHE A 221 12.38 21.93 17.13
C PHE A 221 13.45 22.72 17.87
#